data_AF-A0A8S0FTT8-F1
#
_entry.id   AF-A0A8S0FTT8-F1
#
_cell.length_a   1.000
_cell.length_b   1.000
_cell.length_c   1.000
_cell.angle_alpha   90.00
_cell.angle_beta   90.00
_cell.angle_gamma   90.00
#
_symmetry.space_group_name_H-M   'P 1'
#
loop_
_entity.id
_entity.type
_entity.pdbx_description
1 polymer ?
#
loop_
_entity_poly.entity_id
_entity_poly.type
_entity_poly.pdbx_seq_one_letter_code
_entity_poly.pdbx_strand_id
1 'polypeptide(L)'
;MIVEEIKFADPDWSQRIALESLNVDSFAQAWFAERKQRDPFDWAEENLQEVERNKREKHTVPWRYVILRLHEAVQEIVPHLNEHDHKRFSKGLARVFIDNYAAIPSESIRRLLALREAGIIHILALGEDYEMEINESRTVLKTEDNSYSFDVFIDF
;
A
#
# COMPACT_ATOMS: atom_id res chain seq x y z
N MET A 1 -1.60 -8.47 22.73
CA MET A 1 -3.05 -8.51 22.47
C MET A 1 -3.33 -8.68 20.98
N ILE A 2 -3.02 -7.69 20.13
CA ILE A 2 -3.23 -7.78 18.66
C ILE A 2 -2.50 -8.95 17.99
N VAL A 3 -1.22 -9.16 18.34
CA VAL A 3 -0.43 -10.26 17.76
C VAL A 3 -1.12 -11.61 18.00
N GLU A 4 -1.69 -11.81 19.19
CA GLU A 4 -2.42 -13.03 19.52
C GLU A 4 -3.77 -13.11 18.79
N GLU A 5 -4.49 -11.99 18.65
CA GLU A 5 -5.73 -11.96 17.87
C GLU A 5 -5.50 -12.28 16.39
N ILE A 6 -4.43 -11.76 15.79
CA ILE A 6 -4.09 -12.03 14.39
C ILE A 6 -3.67 -13.50 14.23
N LYS A 7 -2.80 -14.03 15.10
CA LYS A 7 -2.40 -15.45 15.06
C LYS A 7 -3.59 -16.38 15.16
N PHE A 8 -4.53 -16.06 16.05
CA PHE A 8 -5.73 -16.86 16.22
C PHE A 8 -6.65 -16.78 15.00
N ALA A 9 -6.80 -15.59 14.42
CA ALA A 9 -7.68 -15.37 13.26
C ALA A 9 -7.09 -15.90 11.94
N ASP A 10 -5.78 -15.77 11.74
CA ASP A 10 -5.06 -16.17 10.54
C ASP A 10 -3.60 -16.58 10.83
N PRO A 11 -3.38 -17.83 11.26
CA PRO A 11 -2.05 -18.32 11.63
C PRO A 11 -1.09 -18.37 10.43
N ASP A 12 -1.60 -18.69 9.24
CA ASP A 12 -0.81 -18.80 8.02
C ASP A 12 -0.25 -17.44 7.59
N TRP A 13 -1.09 -16.40 7.60
CA TRP A 13 -0.65 -15.04 7.31
C TRP A 13 0.33 -14.54 8.37
N SER A 14 0.04 -14.77 9.65
CA SER A 14 0.91 -14.39 10.77
C SER A 14 2.32 -14.98 10.63
N GLN A 15 2.41 -16.26 10.27
CA GLN A 15 3.70 -16.92 10.03
C GLN A 15 4.41 -16.34 8.79
N ARG A 16 3.68 -16.12 7.70
CA ARG A 16 4.23 -15.59 6.44
C ARG A 16 4.94 -14.26 6.61
N ILE A 17 4.38 -13.35 7.41
CA ILE A 17 5.00 -12.05 7.68
C ILE A 17 5.95 -12.05 8.89
N ALA A 18 6.15 -13.21 9.53
CA ALA A 18 6.91 -13.37 10.77
C ALA A 18 6.45 -12.44 11.90
N LEU A 19 5.13 -12.34 12.11
CA LEU A 19 4.50 -11.33 12.97
C LEU A 19 5.09 -11.25 14.39
N GLU A 20 5.46 -12.40 14.98
CA GLU A 20 6.05 -12.48 16.33
C GLU A 20 7.37 -11.73 16.47
N SER A 21 8.12 -11.61 15.37
CA SER A 21 9.42 -10.94 15.35
C SER A 21 9.31 -9.42 15.18
N LEU A 22 8.09 -8.92 14.91
CA LEU A 22 7.86 -7.52 14.54
C LEU A 22 7.47 -6.66 15.75
N ASN A 23 7.75 -5.38 15.62
CA ASN A 23 7.29 -4.35 16.54
C ASN A 23 6.52 -3.25 15.79
N VAL A 24 6.05 -2.23 16.51
CA VAL A 24 5.24 -1.15 15.94
C VAL A 24 5.94 -0.41 14.79
N ASP A 25 7.27 -0.29 14.84
CA ASP A 25 8.05 0.43 13.85
C ASP A 25 8.39 -0.46 12.64
N SER A 26 8.58 -1.77 12.85
CA SER A 26 8.95 -2.72 11.77
C SER A 26 7.75 -3.34 11.06
N PHE A 27 6.55 -3.30 11.65
CA PHE A 27 5.36 -3.95 11.10
C PHE A 27 4.97 -3.42 9.72
N ALA A 28 5.00 -2.10 9.53
CA ALA A 28 4.69 -1.50 8.23
C ALA A 28 5.66 -1.95 7.14
N GLN A 29 6.95 -2.11 7.46
CA GLN A 29 7.92 -2.62 6.50
C GLN A 29 7.58 -4.04 6.06
N ALA A 30 7.27 -4.93 7.00
CA ALA A 30 6.88 -6.31 6.69
C ALA A 30 5.58 -6.36 5.87
N TRP A 31 4.59 -5.53 6.21
CA TRP A 31 3.31 -5.41 5.50
C TRP A 31 3.45 -5.08 4.01
N PHE A 32 4.40 -4.21 3.65
CA PHE A 32 4.63 -3.78 2.27
C PHE A 32 5.74 -4.59 1.55
N ALA A 33 6.47 -5.45 2.25
CA ALA A 33 7.68 -6.09 1.73
C ALA A 33 7.42 -6.92 0.46
N GLU A 34 6.40 -7.77 0.48
CA GLU A 34 6.04 -8.63 -0.65
C GLU A 34 5.63 -7.79 -1.88
N ARG A 35 4.81 -6.76 -1.67
CA ARG A 35 4.33 -5.88 -2.75
C ARG A 35 5.44 -5.09 -3.43
N LYS A 36 6.47 -4.70 -2.69
CA LYS A 36 7.61 -3.96 -3.26
C LYS A 36 8.50 -4.82 -4.16
N GLN A 37 8.42 -6.14 -4.06
CA GLN A 37 9.26 -7.05 -4.84
C GLN A 37 8.61 -7.51 -6.16
N ARG A 38 7.40 -7.03 -6.45
CA ARG A 38 6.58 -7.48 -7.57
C ARG A 38 6.19 -6.33 -8.48
N ASP A 39 5.93 -6.61 -9.76
CA ASP A 39 5.35 -5.61 -10.65
C ASP A 39 3.97 -5.19 -10.11
N PRO A 40 3.69 -3.89 -9.99
CA PRO A 40 2.43 -3.41 -9.41
C PRO A 40 1.18 -3.86 -10.16
N PHE A 41 1.25 -4.06 -11.48
CA PHE A 41 0.12 -4.52 -12.28
C PHE A 41 -0.12 -6.02 -12.11
N ASP A 42 0.95 -6.83 -12.05
CA ASP A 42 0.84 -8.26 -11.73
C ASP A 42 0.20 -8.46 -10.35
N TRP A 43 0.63 -7.66 -9.36
CA TRP A 43 0.02 -7.68 -8.04
C TRP A 43 -1.46 -7.26 -8.06
N ALA A 44 -1.79 -6.21 -8.81
CA ALA A 44 -3.16 -5.72 -8.93
C ALA A 44 -4.09 -6.75 -9.58
N GLU A 45 -3.60 -7.49 -10.58
CA GLU A 45 -4.35 -8.57 -11.23
C GLU A 45 -4.65 -9.72 -10.26
N GLU A 46 -3.64 -10.23 -9.56
CA GLU A 46 -3.83 -11.30 -8.58
C GLU A 46 -4.76 -10.88 -7.44
N ASN A 47 -4.59 -9.66 -6.95
CA ASN A 47 -5.45 -9.14 -5.89
C ASN A 47 -6.91 -8.99 -6.38
N LEU A 48 -7.13 -8.56 -7.62
CA LEU A 48 -8.47 -8.49 -8.22
C LEU A 48 -9.10 -9.88 -8.29
N GLN A 49 -8.35 -10.90 -8.71
CA GLN A 49 -8.84 -12.28 -8.77
C GLN A 49 -9.20 -12.82 -7.37
N GLU A 50 -8.37 -12.55 -6.36
CA GLU A 50 -8.66 -12.89 -4.97
C GLU A 50 -9.93 -12.20 -4.47
N VAL A 51 -10.07 -10.89 -4.69
CA VAL A 51 -11.23 -10.11 -4.24
C VAL A 51 -12.53 -10.63 -4.87
N GLU A 52 -12.55 -10.93 -6.17
CA GLU A 52 -13.73 -11.48 -6.83
C GLU A 52 -14.07 -12.90 -6.34
N ARG A 53 -13.06 -13.73 -6.08
CA ARG A 53 -13.25 -15.04 -5.44
C ARG A 53 -13.86 -14.88 -4.05
N ASN A 54 -13.26 -14.05 -3.21
CA ASN A 54 -13.73 -13.82 -1.84
C ASN A 54 -15.15 -13.28 -1.82
N LYS A 55 -15.49 -12.35 -2.73
CA LYS A 55 -16.85 -11.82 -2.88
C LYS A 55 -17.85 -12.91 -3.25
N ARG A 56 -17.53 -13.77 -4.21
CA ARG A 56 -18.39 -14.90 -4.63
C ARG A 56 -18.62 -15.89 -3.50
N GLU A 57 -17.57 -16.18 -2.74
CA GLU A 57 -17.58 -17.15 -1.64
C GLU A 57 -18.08 -16.55 -0.32
N LYS A 58 -18.34 -15.23 -0.29
CA LYS A 58 -18.64 -14.47 0.94
C LYS A 58 -17.57 -14.70 2.02
N HIS A 59 -16.33 -14.81 1.59
CA HIS A 59 -15.19 -15.06 2.45
C HIS A 59 -14.65 -13.74 3.01
N THR A 60 -14.60 -13.65 4.34
CA THR A 60 -13.93 -12.56 5.04
C THR A 60 -12.47 -12.92 5.26
N VAL A 61 -11.56 -12.06 4.83
CA VAL A 61 -10.11 -12.20 5.08
C VAL A 61 -9.84 -11.88 6.56
N PRO A 62 -9.50 -12.88 7.42
CA PRO A 62 -9.55 -12.69 8.87
C PRO A 62 -8.55 -11.65 9.39
N TRP A 63 -7.29 -11.68 8.93
CA TRP A 63 -6.27 -10.72 9.37
C TRP A 63 -6.64 -9.27 9.02
N ARG A 64 -7.22 -9.02 7.83
CA ARG A 64 -7.68 -7.68 7.42
C ARG A 64 -8.74 -7.14 8.37
N TYR A 65 -9.63 -8.02 8.84
CA TYR A 65 -10.67 -7.66 9.79
C TYR A 65 -10.12 -7.37 11.18
N VAL A 66 -9.13 -8.14 11.66
CA VAL A 66 -8.47 -7.84 12.95
C VAL A 66 -7.74 -6.50 12.89
N ILE A 67 -7.02 -6.20 11.81
CA ILE A 67 -6.34 -4.91 11.62
C ILE A 67 -7.34 -3.75 11.53
N LEU A 68 -8.48 -3.97 10.88
CA LEU A 68 -9.57 -2.99 10.83
C LEU A 68 -10.09 -2.64 12.23
N ARG A 69 -10.32 -3.64 13.09
CA ARG A 69 -10.75 -3.42 14.48
C ARG A 69 -9.67 -2.74 15.32
N LEU A 70 -8.40 -3.08 15.09
CA LEU A 70 -7.29 -2.44 15.79
C LEU A 70 -7.27 -0.92 15.59
N HIS A 71 -7.60 -0.44 14.39
CA HIS A 71 -7.64 1.00 14.16
C HIS A 71 -8.52 1.74 15.17
N GLU A 72 -9.67 1.17 15.56
CA GLU A 72 -10.58 1.79 16.54
C GLU A 72 -9.87 2.04 17.88
N ALA A 73 -9.15 1.04 18.39
CA ALA A 73 -8.40 1.17 19.64
C ALA A 73 -7.22 2.14 19.52
N VAL A 74 -6.55 2.19 18.36
CA VAL A 74 -5.43 3.11 18.15
C VAL A 74 -5.91 4.55 17.99
N GLN A 75 -7.04 4.77 17.32
CA GLN A 75 -7.60 6.09 17.05
C GLN A 75 -7.85 6.88 18.34
N GLU A 76 -8.27 6.22 19.43
CA GLU A 76 -8.46 6.87 20.73
C GLU A 76 -7.14 7.39 21.33
N ILE A 77 -6.01 6.76 21.02
CA ILE A 77 -4.69 7.12 21.58
C ILE A 77 -4.02 8.22 20.76
N VAL A 78 -4.27 8.30 19.45
CA VAL A 78 -3.59 9.22 18.51
C VAL A 78 -3.58 10.69 19.00
N PRO A 79 -4.69 11.29 19.50
CA PRO A 79 -4.70 12.68 19.96
C PRO A 79 -3.81 12.94 21.18
N HIS A 80 -3.44 11.90 21.92
CA HIS A 80 -2.62 11.98 23.13
C HIS A 80 -1.13 11.72 22.87
N LEU A 81 -0.75 11.42 21.63
CA LEU A 81 0.65 11.22 21.26
C LEU A 81 1.41 12.55 21.31
N ASN A 82 2.62 12.51 21.86
CA ASN A 82 3.56 13.62 21.69
C ASN A 82 4.07 13.68 20.24
N GLU A 83 4.79 14.76 19.89
CA GLU A 83 5.28 14.98 18.53
C GLU A 83 6.17 13.83 18.01
N HIS A 84 7.03 13.27 18.87
CA HIS A 84 7.91 12.16 18.50
C HIS A 84 7.13 10.90 18.16
N ASP A 85 6.18 10.52 19.01
CA ASP A 85 5.38 9.31 18.82
C ASP A 85 4.37 9.48 17.68
N HIS A 86 3.86 10.69 17.47
CA HIS A 86 3.05 11.02 16.30
C HIS A 86 3.86 10.80 15.01
N LYS A 87 5.11 11.26 14.94
CA LYS A 87 5.99 11.03 13.77
C LYS A 87 6.24 9.54 13.52
N ARG A 88 6.44 8.74 14.58
CA ARG A 88 6.59 7.28 14.46
C ARG A 88 5.32 6.62 13.96
N PHE A 89 4.17 7.00 14.52
CA PHE A 89 2.86 6.52 14.08
C PHE A 89 2.61 6.81 12.60
N SER A 90 2.84 8.06 12.16
CA SER A 90 2.66 8.47 10.76
C SER A 90 3.57 7.71 9.79
N LYS A 91 4.82 7.41 10.18
CA LYS A 91 5.77 6.65 9.35
C LYS A 91 5.47 5.14 9.32
N GLY A 92 4.86 4.62 10.38
CA GLY A 92 4.55 3.19 10.56
C GLY A 92 3.06 2.87 10.39
N LEU A 93 2.39 2.60 11.51
CA LEU A 93 1.03 2.05 11.55
C LEU A 93 -0.02 2.84 10.76
N ALA A 94 0.08 4.18 10.70
CA ALA A 94 -0.87 4.99 9.95
C ALA A 94 -0.97 4.55 8.48
N ARG A 95 0.16 4.20 7.87
CA ARG A 95 0.23 3.73 6.47
C ARG A 95 -0.44 2.39 6.28
N VAL A 96 -0.32 1.49 7.26
CA VAL A 96 -0.99 0.18 7.24
C VAL A 96 -2.50 0.36 7.31
N PHE A 97 -2.99 1.26 8.17
CA PHE A 97 -4.42 1.55 8.25
C PHE A 97 -4.93 2.16 6.95
N ILE A 98 -4.29 3.20 6.43
CA ILE A 98 -4.68 3.84 5.16
C ILE A 98 -4.77 2.80 4.04
N ASP A 99 -3.77 1.92 3.93
CA ASP A 99 -3.74 0.86 2.94
C ASP A 99 -4.84 -0.20 3.14
N ASN A 100 -5.15 -0.56 4.38
CA ASN A 100 -6.23 -1.49 4.70
C ASN A 100 -7.63 -0.88 4.47
N TYR A 101 -7.78 0.43 4.60
CA TYR A 101 -9.02 1.17 4.35
C TYR A 101 -9.27 1.49 2.88
N ALA A 102 -8.21 1.54 2.07
CA ALA A 102 -8.31 1.88 0.66
C ALA A 102 -9.17 0.84 -0.08
N ALA A 103 -10.44 1.16 -0.28
CA ALA A 103 -11.38 0.34 -1.01
C ALA A 103 -11.51 0.89 -2.43
N ILE A 104 -10.77 0.29 -3.37
CA ILE A 104 -10.90 0.60 -4.79
C ILE A 104 -11.91 -0.39 -5.41
N PRO A 105 -12.96 0.06 -6.11
CA PRO A 105 -13.89 -0.84 -6.77
C PRO A 105 -13.16 -1.74 -7.78
N SER A 106 -13.53 -3.03 -7.84
CA SER A 106 -12.98 -3.99 -8.81
C SER A 106 -13.00 -3.47 -10.25
N GLU A 107 -14.07 -2.75 -10.61
CA GLU A 107 -14.25 -2.18 -11.94
C GLU A 107 -13.19 -1.13 -12.29
N SER A 108 -12.78 -0.32 -11.32
CA SER A 108 -11.69 0.65 -11.51
C SER A 108 -10.36 -0.06 -11.77
N ILE A 109 -10.09 -1.16 -11.07
CA ILE A 109 -8.88 -1.97 -11.28
C ILE A 109 -8.90 -2.64 -12.65
N ARG A 110 -10.04 -3.20 -13.11
CA ARG A 110 -10.17 -3.76 -14.47
C ARG A 110 -9.83 -2.73 -15.55
N ARG A 111 -10.33 -1.51 -15.42
CA ARG A 111 -10.04 -0.42 -16.36
C ARG A 111 -8.56 -0.07 -16.36
N LEU A 112 -7.95 0.04 -15.18
CA LEU A 112 -6.52 0.29 -15.04
C LEU A 112 -5.69 -0.81 -15.74
N LEU A 113 -6.00 -2.08 -15.50
CA LEU A 113 -5.31 -3.21 -16.13
C LEU A 113 -5.48 -3.21 -17.66
N ALA A 114 -6.69 -2.93 -18.16
CA ALA A 114 -6.94 -2.85 -19.61
C ALA A 114 -6.14 -1.72 -20.28
N LEU A 115 -5.98 -0.56 -19.62
CA LEU A 115 -5.14 0.52 -20.12
C LEU A 115 -3.66 0.13 -20.15
N ARG A 116 -3.19 -0.65 -19.16
CA ARG A 116 -1.82 -1.18 -19.14
C ARG A 116 -1.60 -2.18 -20.27
N GLU A 117 -2.53 -3.10 -20.49
CA GLU A 117 -2.47 -4.08 -21.58
C GLU A 117 -2.46 -3.40 -22.95
N ALA A 118 -3.22 -2.31 -23.11
CA ALA A 118 -3.21 -1.49 -24.32
C ALA A 118 -1.94 -0.63 -24.51
N GLY A 119 -1.01 -0.63 -23.54
CA GLY A 119 0.21 0.19 -23.57
C GLY A 119 -0.04 1.69 -23.41
N ILE A 120 -1.16 2.07 -22.79
CA ILE A 120 -1.55 3.49 -22.59
C ILE A 120 -0.97 4.04 -21.28
N ILE A 121 -0.82 3.20 -20.26
CA ILE A 121 -0.27 3.60 -18.96
C ILE A 121 0.99 2.80 -18.60
N HIS A 122 1.92 3.50 -17.97
CA HIS A 122 3.16 2.95 -17.44
C HIS A 122 3.39 3.52 -16.04
N ILE A 123 4.02 2.72 -15.17
CA ILE A 123 4.49 3.18 -13.87
C ILE A 123 6.00 3.36 -13.99
N LEU A 124 6.47 4.52 -13.55
CA LEU A 124 7.88 4.84 -13.46
C LEU A 124 8.23 5.04 -11.98
N ALA A 125 9.12 4.21 -11.46
CA ALA A 125 9.67 4.40 -10.13
C ALA A 125 10.81 5.43 -10.21
N LEU A 126 10.60 6.62 -9.63
CA LEU A 126 11.58 7.71 -9.70
C LEU A 126 12.68 7.63 -8.62
N GLY A 127 12.45 6.85 -7.55
CA GLY A 127 13.32 6.85 -6.38
C GLY A 127 13.10 8.07 -5.48
N GLU A 128 13.99 8.26 -4.51
CA GLU A 128 13.92 9.39 -3.57
C GLU A 128 14.57 10.66 -4.14
N ASP A 129 15.59 10.49 -5.01
CA ASP A 129 16.45 11.57 -5.50
C ASP A 129 16.22 11.83 -7.00
N TYR A 130 15.04 12.34 -7.35
CA TYR A 130 14.76 12.83 -8.69
C TYR A 130 14.65 14.36 -8.71
N GLU A 131 15.12 14.96 -9.79
CA GLU A 131 14.97 16.40 -10.04
C GLU A 131 13.82 16.63 -11.02
N MET A 132 13.05 17.69 -10.80
CA MET A 132 11.97 18.11 -11.69
C MET A 132 12.25 19.51 -12.22
N GLU A 133 12.27 19.65 -13.53
CA GLU A 133 12.40 20.92 -14.24
C GLU A 133 11.13 21.21 -15.04
N ILE A 134 10.50 22.34 -14.76
CA ILE A 134 9.30 22.80 -15.47
C ILE A 134 9.72 23.92 -16.43
N ASN A 135 9.52 23.69 -17.73
CA ASN A 135 9.73 24.65 -18.80
C ASN A 135 8.39 25.14 -19.36
N GLU A 136 8.39 26.17 -20.19
CA GLU A 136 7.16 26.79 -20.74
C GLU A 136 6.20 25.81 -21.44
N SER A 137 6.70 24.69 -21.97
CA SER A 137 5.91 23.71 -22.73
C SER A 137 5.98 22.28 -22.21
N ARG A 138 6.86 21.96 -21.25
CA ARG A 138 7.17 20.58 -20.83
C ARG A 138 7.68 20.48 -19.41
N THR A 139 7.40 19.36 -18.77
CA THR A 139 8.05 18.96 -17.52
C THR A 139 9.07 17.85 -17.79
N VAL A 140 10.27 18.00 -17.25
CA VAL A 140 11.36 17.02 -17.35
C VAL A 140 11.67 16.48 -15.96
N LEU A 141 11.62 15.15 -15.82
CA LEU A 141 12.06 14.43 -14.63
C LEU A 141 13.44 13.83 -14.89
N LYS A 142 14.41 14.12 -14.03
CA LYS A 142 15.76 13.55 -14.08
C LYS A 142 15.98 12.65 -12.88
N THR A 143 16.46 11.45 -13.15
CA THR A 143 16.97 10.48 -12.16
C THR A 143 18.46 10.31 -12.42
N GLU A 144 19.21 9.62 -11.55
CA GLU A 144 20.65 9.37 -11.77
C GLU A 144 20.96 8.78 -13.16
N ASP A 145 20.10 7.87 -13.63
CA ASP A 145 20.33 7.11 -14.85
C ASP A 145 19.53 7.58 -16.07
N ASN A 146 18.44 8.34 -15.87
CA ASN A 146 17.46 8.60 -16.93
C ASN A 146 16.85 10.01 -16.88
N SER A 147 16.41 10.49 -18.04
CA SER A 147 15.63 11.73 -18.19
C SER A 147 14.32 11.44 -18.93
N TYR A 148 13.20 11.88 -18.36
CA TYR A 148 11.86 11.66 -18.90
C TYR A 148 11.18 13.00 -19.14
N SER A 149 10.61 13.19 -20.33
CA SER A 149 9.95 14.45 -20.72
C SER A 149 8.45 14.22 -20.94
N PHE A 150 7.64 15.10 -20.37
CA PHE A 150 6.19 15.04 -20.46
C PHE A 150 5.63 16.36 -20.99
N ASP A 151 4.74 16.28 -21.99
CA ASP A 151 4.04 17.46 -22.53
C ASP A 151 2.97 17.98 -21.56
N VAL A 152 2.40 17.10 -20.72
CA VAL A 152 1.47 17.44 -19.65
C VAL A 152 1.89 16.70 -18.39
N PHE A 153 2.02 17.43 -17.28
CA PHE A 153 2.35 16.90 -15.97
C PHE A 153 1.35 17.41 -14.94
N ILE A 154 0.85 16.51 -14.10
CA ILE A 154 -0.12 16.83 -13.04
C ILE A 154 0.53 16.41 -11.72
N ASP A 155 0.65 17.35 -10.80
CA ASP A 155 1.15 17.14 -9.43
C ASP A 155 0.02 17.43 -8.43
N PHE A 156 -0.07 16.64 -7.34
CA PHE A 156 -1.19 16.66 -6.38
C PHE A 156 -0.73 16.84 -4.94
#